data_AF-A0A9D6ND13-F1
#
_entry.id   AF-A0A9D6ND13-F1
#
_cell.length_a   1.000
_cell.length_b   1.000
_cell.length_c   1.000
_cell.angle_alpha   90.00
_cell.angle_beta   90.00
_cell.angle_gamma   90.00
#
_symmetry.space_group_name_H-M   'P 1'
#
loop_
_entity.id
_entity.type
_entity.pdbx_description
1 polymer ?
#
loop_
_entity_poly.entity_id
_entity_poly.type
_entity_poly.pdbx_seq_one_letter_code
_entity_poly.pdbx_strand_id
1 'polypeptide(L)'
;MRDKLGNRGFGLGTALLVVLLLTVLAFGLAGTSVLNLHLMTRTGNSHQADNVARCVVARAIEEILTSQDEDAERVDTLRVHPEGAPPEAEGLLCFDRAQAEKLGIPWSTDNREGTVSIQGWRDRPVAPGAVYLVGVGRANGIEHRIEAVLHSPGFPWAIACAGPIRSEGGVTVARLERLPENRVPTVEDYLPADVVSNAPGESVYLGSHTTISGDVRAVGDVELASGGESIQVLGEVRTNTDPVELPEIDPALYDPQAAGRPYEELHEAHYSEGPTVFEGSLRRSGSITVQGGLELSGAVVYVDGDLTVHGGLSGRGILVVRGKTTIVGGADLTSDNLALLSEGDVVLHGKGKDRSFFHGLVYTKGNFLAEEITLLGTLVAGGGQQTGGGQHNGATDRAPRATFRDAAMVNLPSSARVEVQPGAAVMEEGIELDLDPLRLGRGPATLRFKPDAGGGSYKAELVANGSRVQDVIEFGGGGSAEYDALADLLTQAGLSGSKVPKVVRKLIGIRQGVWQEYHLGGDLGEVVVVDPSQFIDFSQSARLLYWSSI
;
A
#
# COMPACT_ATOMS: atom_id res chain seq x y z
N MET A 1 100.47 4.81 -7.18
CA MET A 1 99.44 5.28 -8.14
C MET A 1 98.27 4.29 -8.32
N ARG A 2 98.07 3.32 -7.41
CA ARG A 2 97.07 2.23 -7.54
C ARG A 2 95.85 2.37 -6.61
N ASP A 3 95.86 3.31 -5.66
CA ASP A 3 94.79 3.46 -4.64
C ASP A 3 93.69 4.48 -4.98
N LYS A 4 93.76 5.19 -6.11
CA LYS A 4 92.72 6.17 -6.50
C LYS A 4 91.61 5.61 -7.41
N LEU A 5 91.66 4.32 -7.76
CA LEU A 5 90.68 3.68 -8.64
C LEU A 5 89.55 2.95 -7.89
N GLY A 6 89.69 2.69 -6.58
CA GLY A 6 88.67 1.97 -5.79
C GLY A 6 87.41 2.78 -5.43
N ASN A 7 87.54 4.10 -5.20
CA ASN A 7 86.42 4.92 -4.71
C ASN A 7 85.48 5.48 -5.80
N ARG A 8 85.84 5.37 -7.09
CA ARG A 8 84.97 5.85 -8.18
C ARG A 8 83.88 4.85 -8.58
N GLY A 9 84.08 3.55 -8.32
CA GLY A 9 83.08 2.52 -8.60
C GLY A 9 81.88 2.54 -7.63
N PHE A 10 82.14 2.87 -6.36
CA PHE A 10 81.08 2.88 -5.33
C PHE A 10 80.07 4.03 -5.55
N GLY A 11 80.54 5.24 -5.88
CA GLY A 11 79.67 6.38 -6.14
C GLY A 11 78.76 6.23 -7.37
N LEU A 12 79.26 5.51 -8.40
CA LEU A 12 78.51 5.27 -9.63
C LEU A 12 77.40 4.22 -9.41
N GLY A 13 77.67 3.20 -8.60
CA GLY A 13 76.67 2.22 -8.17
C GLY A 13 75.55 2.83 -7.33
N THR A 14 75.87 3.71 -6.37
CA THR A 14 74.86 4.40 -5.57
C THR A 14 74.02 5.37 -6.41
N ALA A 15 74.64 6.08 -7.36
CA ALA A 15 73.92 6.98 -8.25
C ALA A 15 72.94 6.21 -9.15
N LEU A 16 73.36 5.07 -9.72
CA LEU A 16 72.49 4.20 -10.51
C LEU A 16 71.33 3.64 -9.70
N LEU A 17 71.56 3.26 -8.44
CA LEU A 17 70.51 2.73 -7.57
C LEU A 17 69.47 3.81 -7.23
N VAL A 18 69.90 5.04 -6.95
CA VAL A 18 68.98 6.17 -6.72
C VAL A 18 68.18 6.48 -7.97
N VAL A 19 68.81 6.51 -9.16
CA VAL A 19 68.10 6.74 -10.43
C VAL A 19 67.09 5.63 -10.70
N LEU A 20 67.45 4.36 -10.47
CA LEU A 20 66.53 3.24 -10.60
C LEU A 20 65.32 3.39 -9.67
N LEU A 21 65.56 3.73 -8.41
CA LEU A 21 64.50 3.89 -7.41
C LEU A 21 63.57 5.06 -7.73
N LEU A 22 64.12 6.20 -8.17
CA LEU A 22 63.34 7.34 -8.67
C LEU A 22 62.53 6.98 -9.91
N THR A 23 63.08 6.16 -10.81
CA THR A 23 62.38 5.72 -12.02
C THR A 23 61.21 4.80 -11.67
N VAL A 24 61.40 3.82 -10.79
CA VAL A 24 60.33 2.94 -10.30
C VAL A 24 59.24 3.75 -9.58
N LEU A 25 59.64 4.73 -8.76
CA LEU A 25 58.69 5.63 -8.09
C LEU A 25 57.88 6.45 -9.09
N ALA A 26 58.55 7.02 -10.11
CA ALA A 26 57.89 7.81 -11.15
C ALA A 26 56.88 6.97 -11.96
N PHE A 27 57.26 5.74 -12.35
CA PHE A 27 56.34 4.82 -13.01
C PHE A 27 55.19 4.37 -12.10
N GLY A 28 55.46 4.16 -10.81
CA GLY A 28 54.43 3.86 -9.81
C GLY A 28 53.40 4.99 -9.70
N LEU A 29 53.86 6.24 -9.55
CA LEU A 29 53.00 7.42 -9.47
C LEU A 29 52.19 7.66 -10.75
N ALA A 30 52.83 7.49 -11.91
CA ALA A 30 52.15 7.59 -13.20
C ALA A 30 51.06 6.51 -13.33
N GLY A 31 51.37 5.26 -12.97
CA GLY A 31 50.41 4.15 -12.98
C GLY A 31 49.22 4.40 -12.05
N THR A 32 49.46 4.84 -10.82
CA THR A 32 48.36 5.19 -9.88
C THR A 32 47.53 6.36 -10.37
N SER A 33 48.13 7.33 -11.05
CA SER A 33 47.43 8.51 -11.57
C SER A 33 46.49 8.13 -12.73
N VAL A 34 46.95 7.30 -13.67
CA VAL A 34 46.11 6.78 -14.76
C VAL A 34 44.96 5.93 -14.23
N LEU A 35 45.23 5.07 -13.24
CA LEU A 35 44.18 4.27 -12.60
C LEU A 35 43.15 5.16 -11.90
N ASN A 36 43.60 6.17 -11.15
CA ASN A 36 42.70 7.09 -10.46
C ASN A 36 41.86 7.90 -11.47
N LEU A 37 42.47 8.34 -12.58
CA LEU A 37 41.74 9.03 -13.64
C LEU A 37 40.67 8.14 -14.29
N HIS A 38 40.97 6.87 -14.55
CA HIS A 38 39.99 5.90 -15.05
C HIS A 38 38.87 5.62 -14.05
N LEU A 39 39.19 5.55 -12.75
CA LEU A 39 38.18 5.37 -11.71
C LEU A 39 37.29 6.61 -11.57
N MET A 40 37.87 7.80 -11.63
CA MET A 40 37.14 9.08 -11.58
C MET A 40 36.21 9.24 -12.78
N THR A 41 36.67 8.96 -14.01
CA THR A 41 35.82 9.05 -15.20
C THR A 41 34.69 8.02 -15.17
N ARG A 42 34.98 6.77 -14.78
CA ARG A 42 33.96 5.73 -14.64
C ARG A 42 32.91 6.07 -13.58
N THR A 43 33.34 6.63 -12.44
CA THR A 43 32.43 7.03 -11.37
C THR A 43 31.57 8.22 -11.78
N GLY A 44 32.17 9.22 -12.45
CA GLY A 44 31.42 10.36 -13.01
C GLY A 44 30.37 9.93 -14.04
N ASN A 45 30.75 9.09 -15.00
CA ASN A 45 29.83 8.52 -16.00
C ASN A 45 28.70 7.70 -15.34
N SER A 46 29.02 6.95 -14.27
CA SER A 46 28.04 6.18 -13.51
C SER A 46 27.01 7.08 -12.82
N HIS A 47 27.45 8.13 -12.11
CA HIS A 47 26.52 9.09 -11.50
C HIS A 47 25.65 9.79 -12.53
N GLN A 48 26.23 10.09 -13.69
CA GLN A 48 25.49 10.73 -14.76
C GLN A 48 24.41 9.82 -15.34
N ALA A 49 24.72 8.56 -15.62
CA ALA A 49 23.75 7.57 -16.07
C ALA A 49 22.62 7.38 -15.02
N ASP A 50 22.93 7.37 -13.72
CA ASP A 50 21.90 7.33 -12.66
C ASP A 50 20.99 8.57 -12.68
N ASN A 51 21.57 9.77 -12.73
CA ASN A 51 20.80 11.02 -12.78
C ASN A 51 19.84 11.06 -13.99
N VAL A 52 20.33 10.66 -15.15
CA VAL A 52 19.54 10.64 -16.39
C VAL A 52 18.43 9.59 -16.32
N ALA A 53 18.68 8.44 -15.69
CA ALA A 53 17.65 7.44 -15.41
C ALA A 53 16.55 7.99 -14.47
N ARG A 54 16.92 8.77 -13.44
CA ARG A 54 15.95 9.44 -12.55
C ARG A 54 15.12 10.47 -13.30
N CYS A 55 15.75 11.26 -14.17
CA CYS A 55 15.06 12.27 -14.95
C CYS A 55 13.99 11.67 -15.88
N VAL A 56 14.29 10.56 -16.56
CA VAL A 56 13.29 9.94 -17.45
C VAL A 56 12.12 9.30 -16.67
N VAL A 57 12.37 8.72 -15.49
CA VAL A 57 11.30 8.22 -14.61
C VAL A 57 10.45 9.37 -14.07
N ALA A 58 11.09 10.46 -13.59
CA ALA A 58 10.36 11.63 -13.09
C ALA A 58 9.49 12.28 -14.18
N ARG A 59 10.02 12.40 -15.40
CA ARG A 59 9.25 12.89 -16.55
C ARG A 59 8.09 11.95 -16.90
N ALA A 60 8.30 10.63 -16.81
CA ALA A 60 7.23 9.67 -17.01
C ALA A 60 6.12 9.80 -15.96
N ILE A 61 6.47 10.02 -14.69
CA ILE A 61 5.50 10.26 -13.63
C ILE A 61 4.70 11.54 -13.92
N GLU A 62 5.38 12.64 -14.27
CA GLU A 62 4.72 13.90 -14.66
C GLU A 62 3.74 13.69 -15.82
N GLU A 63 4.17 13.01 -16.88
CA GLU A 63 3.35 12.72 -18.05
C GLU A 63 2.14 11.83 -17.70
N ILE A 64 2.33 10.81 -16.84
CA ILE A 64 1.25 9.92 -16.38
C ILE A 64 0.22 10.67 -15.53
N LEU A 65 0.68 11.61 -14.70
CA LEU A 65 -0.21 12.43 -13.88
C LEU A 65 -0.95 13.48 -14.71
N THR A 66 -0.31 14.02 -15.75
CA THR A 66 -0.89 15.06 -16.63
C THR A 66 -1.80 14.47 -17.73
N SER A 67 -1.52 13.26 -18.20
CA SER A 67 -2.32 12.54 -19.22
C SER A 67 -3.64 11.96 -18.70
N GLN A 68 -4.07 12.32 -17.48
CA GLN A 68 -5.41 11.98 -16.97
C GLN A 68 -6.52 12.86 -17.57
N ASP A 69 -6.21 13.91 -18.33
CA ASP A 69 -7.18 14.65 -19.15
C ASP A 69 -7.53 13.86 -20.43
N GLU A 70 -8.83 13.70 -20.72
CA GLU A 70 -9.41 12.80 -21.76
C GLU A 70 -8.87 12.97 -23.20
N ASP A 71 -8.10 14.04 -23.47
CA ASP A 71 -7.58 14.40 -24.80
C ASP A 71 -6.06 14.19 -24.96
N ALA A 72 -5.34 13.68 -23.95
CA ALA A 72 -3.88 13.55 -24.02
C ALA A 72 -3.43 12.29 -24.81
N GLU A 73 -2.69 12.48 -25.91
CA GLU A 73 -2.03 11.38 -26.63
C GLU A 73 -1.02 10.66 -25.72
N ARG A 74 -1.23 9.35 -25.56
CA ARG A 74 -0.36 8.49 -24.74
C ARG A 74 1.03 8.39 -25.36
N VAL A 75 2.04 8.80 -24.59
CA VAL A 75 3.45 8.73 -25.04
C VAL A 75 4.03 7.34 -24.80
N ASP A 76 4.20 6.56 -25.87
CA ASP A 76 4.71 5.19 -25.80
C ASP A 76 6.21 5.10 -25.50
N THR A 77 6.99 6.14 -25.83
CA THR A 77 8.43 6.20 -25.57
C THR A 77 8.83 7.60 -25.13
N LEU A 78 9.45 7.68 -23.95
CA LEU A 78 10.01 8.90 -23.42
C LEU A 78 11.53 8.88 -23.58
N ARG A 79 12.06 10.01 -24.05
CA ARG A 79 13.49 10.27 -24.17
C ARG A 79 13.82 11.58 -23.48
N VAL A 80 14.79 11.55 -22.58
CA VAL A 80 15.25 12.76 -21.87
C VAL A 80 16.74 12.95 -22.10
N HIS A 81 17.11 14.17 -22.45
CA HIS A 81 18.50 14.63 -22.52
C HIS A 81 18.62 15.85 -21.61
N PRO A 82 19.09 15.69 -20.35
CA PRO A 82 19.14 16.80 -19.41
C PRO A 82 20.05 17.93 -19.91
N GLU A 83 19.63 19.17 -19.69
CA GLU A 83 20.41 20.34 -20.07
C GLU A 83 21.76 20.34 -19.34
N GLY A 84 22.87 20.47 -20.09
CA GLY A 84 24.23 20.39 -19.56
C GLY A 84 24.83 18.98 -19.46
N ALA A 85 24.09 17.93 -19.82
CA ALA A 85 24.64 16.60 -19.96
C ALA A 85 25.51 16.48 -21.25
N PRO A 86 26.61 15.68 -21.25
CA PRO A 86 27.32 15.36 -22.48
C PRO A 86 26.41 14.76 -23.58
N PRO A 87 26.77 14.93 -24.87
CA PRO A 87 25.94 14.53 -26.00
C PRO A 87 25.56 13.05 -26.02
N GLU A 88 26.36 12.19 -25.39
CA GLU A 88 26.16 10.74 -25.32
C GLU A 88 25.32 10.29 -24.12
N ALA A 89 24.84 11.22 -23.29
CA ALA A 89 24.02 10.90 -22.15
C ALA A 89 22.54 10.88 -22.54
N GLU A 90 21.85 9.75 -22.41
CA GLU A 90 20.43 9.64 -22.78
C GLU A 90 19.63 8.87 -21.73
N GLY A 91 18.41 9.33 -21.49
CA GLY A 91 17.42 8.67 -20.63
C GLY A 91 16.32 8.11 -21.50
N LEU A 92 16.01 6.83 -21.34
CA LEU A 92 15.03 6.10 -22.13
C LEU A 92 14.02 5.38 -21.22
N LEU A 93 12.74 5.46 -21.57
CA LEU A 93 11.66 4.69 -20.97
C LEU A 93 10.63 4.37 -22.06
N CYS A 94 10.13 3.14 -22.13
CA CYS A 94 9.23 2.71 -23.20
C CYS A 94 8.14 1.77 -22.68
N PHE A 95 6.88 2.04 -23.01
CA PHE A 95 5.74 1.15 -22.67
C PHE A 95 5.50 0.08 -23.75
N ASP A 96 5.86 0.36 -25.00
CA ASP A 96 5.72 -0.60 -26.09
C ASP A 96 6.82 -1.67 -26.04
N ARG A 97 6.41 -2.93 -25.90
CA ARG A 97 7.34 -4.06 -25.76
C ARG A 97 8.22 -4.27 -26.99
N ALA A 98 7.69 -4.12 -28.20
CA ALA A 98 8.43 -4.35 -29.44
C ALA A 98 9.46 -3.23 -29.68
N GLN A 99 9.15 -2.00 -29.28
CA GLN A 99 10.03 -0.85 -29.38
C GLN A 99 11.12 -0.90 -28.29
N ALA A 100 10.79 -1.29 -27.06
CA ALA A 100 11.75 -1.51 -26.00
C ALA A 100 12.81 -2.56 -26.41
N GLU A 101 12.38 -3.65 -27.04
CA GLU A 101 13.27 -4.69 -27.57
C GLU A 101 14.21 -4.16 -28.67
N LYS A 102 13.69 -3.35 -29.61
CA LYS A 102 14.52 -2.69 -30.65
C LYS A 102 15.55 -1.72 -30.05
N LEU A 103 15.22 -1.05 -28.95
CA LEU A 103 16.10 -0.13 -28.25
C LEU A 103 17.06 -0.83 -27.27
N GLY A 104 16.88 -2.15 -27.06
CA GLY A 104 17.66 -2.93 -26.11
C GLY A 104 17.46 -2.48 -24.66
N ILE A 105 16.26 -2.02 -24.31
CA ILE A 105 15.89 -1.57 -22.96
C ILE A 105 14.73 -2.41 -22.40
N PRO A 106 14.57 -2.47 -21.06
CA PRO A 106 13.35 -2.97 -20.43
C PRO A 106 12.11 -2.18 -20.87
N TRP A 107 10.95 -2.85 -20.89
CA TRP A 107 9.67 -2.15 -21.07
C TRP A 107 9.05 -1.80 -19.71
N SER A 108 8.39 -0.65 -19.65
CA SER A 108 7.47 -0.25 -18.59
C SER A 108 6.10 -0.86 -18.85
N THR A 109 5.30 -1.02 -17.80
CA THR A 109 3.99 -1.66 -17.88
C THR A 109 2.96 -0.79 -17.19
N ASP A 110 1.96 -0.36 -17.94
CA ASP A 110 0.86 0.46 -17.44
C ASP A 110 -0.36 -0.43 -17.25
N ASN A 111 -0.76 -0.60 -15.99
CA ASN A 111 -1.94 -1.35 -15.60
C ASN A 111 -2.97 -0.46 -14.87
N ARG A 112 -2.98 0.85 -15.16
CA ARG A 112 -3.90 1.81 -14.52
C ARG A 112 -5.37 1.44 -14.74
N GLU A 113 -5.70 1.05 -15.98
CA GLU A 113 -7.06 0.68 -16.39
C GLU A 113 -7.33 -0.84 -16.27
N GLY A 114 -6.29 -1.63 -15.98
CA GLY A 114 -6.44 -3.07 -15.92
C GLY A 114 -7.18 -3.51 -14.67
N THR A 115 -7.98 -4.56 -14.81
CA THR A 115 -8.79 -5.14 -13.73
C THR A 115 -8.16 -6.37 -13.09
N VAL A 116 -7.05 -6.85 -13.65
CA VAL A 116 -6.27 -8.00 -13.17
C VAL A 116 -4.80 -7.63 -13.10
N SER A 117 -4.02 -8.35 -12.29
CA SER A 117 -2.57 -8.18 -12.33
C SER A 117 -2.03 -8.66 -13.68
N ILE A 118 -1.20 -7.83 -14.30
CA ILE A 118 -0.52 -8.16 -15.56
C ILE A 118 0.98 -8.28 -15.35
N GLN A 119 1.63 -8.99 -16.26
CA GLN A 119 3.04 -9.29 -16.16
C GLN A 119 3.88 -8.14 -16.72
N GLY A 120 4.69 -7.53 -15.85
CA GLY A 120 5.70 -6.55 -16.20
C GLY A 120 7.02 -7.16 -16.67
N TRP A 121 8.01 -6.31 -16.90
CA TRP A 121 9.36 -6.75 -17.24
C TRP A 121 9.94 -7.68 -16.15
N ARG A 122 10.61 -8.77 -16.58
CA ARG A 122 11.08 -9.87 -15.72
C ARG A 122 10.00 -10.58 -14.90
N ASP A 123 8.84 -10.76 -15.51
CA ASP A 123 7.74 -11.50 -14.91
C ASP A 123 7.20 -10.86 -13.61
N ARG A 124 7.53 -9.59 -13.35
CA ARG A 124 7.11 -8.86 -12.16
C ARG A 124 5.60 -8.61 -12.22
N PRO A 125 4.80 -9.04 -11.23
CA PRO A 125 3.38 -8.74 -11.22
C PRO A 125 3.16 -7.24 -11.03
N VAL A 126 2.36 -6.65 -11.90
CA VAL A 126 1.90 -5.26 -11.79
C VAL A 126 0.43 -5.31 -11.40
N ALA A 127 0.10 -4.81 -10.21
CA ALA A 127 -1.27 -4.80 -9.70
C ALA A 127 -2.19 -3.93 -10.59
N PRO A 128 -3.51 -4.18 -10.61
CA PRO A 128 -4.47 -3.26 -11.21
C PRO A 128 -4.37 -1.87 -10.54
N GLY A 129 -4.56 -0.79 -11.30
CA GLY A 129 -4.45 0.59 -10.81
C GLY A 129 -3.01 1.11 -10.64
N ALA A 130 -2.01 0.33 -11.05
CA ALA A 130 -0.59 0.68 -10.91
C ALA A 130 0.13 0.79 -12.26
N VAL A 131 1.21 1.59 -12.28
CA VAL A 131 2.16 1.64 -13.38
C VAL A 131 3.51 1.19 -12.86
N TYR A 132 4.12 0.23 -13.54
CA TYR A 132 5.51 -0.16 -13.34
C TYR A 132 6.39 0.55 -14.36
N LEU A 133 7.29 1.39 -13.89
CA LEU A 133 8.20 2.20 -14.68
C LEU A 133 9.61 1.64 -14.60
N VAL A 134 10.23 1.45 -15.77
CA VAL A 134 11.65 1.09 -15.88
C VAL A 134 12.36 2.12 -16.73
N GLY A 135 13.11 3.01 -16.09
CA GLY A 135 13.95 4.01 -16.75
C GLY A 135 15.38 3.53 -16.90
N VAL A 136 15.96 3.77 -18.08
CA VAL A 136 17.36 3.46 -18.38
C VAL A 136 18.10 4.75 -18.68
N GLY A 137 19.18 5.00 -17.97
CA GLY A 137 20.12 6.09 -18.27
C GLY A 137 21.42 5.54 -18.82
N ARG A 138 21.90 6.11 -19.92
CA ARG A 138 23.18 5.79 -20.55
C ARG A 138 24.09 7.00 -20.51
N ALA A 139 25.37 6.81 -20.24
CA ALA A 139 26.39 7.84 -20.36
C ALA A 139 27.76 7.20 -20.63
N ASN A 140 28.39 7.53 -21.78
CA ASN A 140 29.74 7.08 -22.16
C ASN A 140 29.95 5.56 -21.98
N GLY A 141 28.98 4.76 -22.45
CA GLY A 141 29.03 3.29 -22.38
C GLY A 141 28.67 2.67 -21.03
N ILE A 142 28.30 3.47 -20.02
CA ILE A 142 27.73 2.98 -18.75
C ILE A 142 26.22 3.08 -18.82
N GLU A 143 25.53 2.05 -18.36
CA GLU A 143 24.08 1.99 -18.26
C GLU A 143 23.66 1.82 -16.79
N HIS A 144 22.70 2.63 -16.35
CA HIS A 144 22.01 2.51 -15.06
C HIS A 144 20.51 2.34 -15.27
N ARG A 145 19.88 1.60 -14.37
CA ARG A 145 18.45 1.28 -14.45
C ARG A 145 17.77 1.62 -13.15
N ILE A 146 16.61 2.26 -13.25
CA ILE A 146 15.77 2.62 -12.12
C ILE A 146 14.38 2.06 -12.35
N GLU A 147 13.89 1.38 -11.34
CA GLU A 147 12.54 0.82 -11.31
C GLU A 147 11.71 1.60 -10.30
N ALA A 148 10.49 1.96 -10.69
CA ALA A 148 9.50 2.57 -9.81
C ALA A 148 8.14 1.93 -10.03
N VAL A 149 7.38 1.73 -8.97
CA VAL A 149 5.96 1.38 -9.07
C VAL A 149 5.19 2.62 -8.65
N LEU A 150 4.52 3.24 -9.61
CA LEU A 150 3.63 4.34 -9.37
C LEU A 150 2.24 3.77 -9.10
N HIS A 151 1.74 4.03 -7.91
CA HIS A 151 0.35 3.81 -7.57
C HIS A 151 -0.33 5.18 -7.60
N SER A 152 -1.39 5.35 -8.38
CA SER A 152 -2.24 6.54 -8.24
C SER A 152 -3.27 6.26 -7.14
N PRO A 153 -3.25 6.94 -5.98
CA PRO A 153 -4.28 6.74 -4.95
C PRO A 153 -5.52 7.56 -5.33
N GLY A 154 -6.68 6.92 -5.55
CA GLY A 154 -7.79 6.88 -4.57
C GLY A 154 -8.98 7.73 -5.05
N PHE A 155 -10.19 7.25 -4.79
CA PHE A 155 -11.49 7.89 -5.11
C PHE A 155 -11.44 9.42 -4.96
N PRO A 156 -11.69 10.24 -6.02
CA PRO A 156 -11.37 11.67 -5.97
C PRO A 156 -12.33 12.46 -5.09
N TRP A 157 -13.50 11.89 -4.86
CA TRP A 157 -14.57 12.52 -4.13
C TRP A 157 -14.41 12.27 -2.64
N ALA A 158 -14.48 13.33 -1.84
CA ALA A 158 -14.71 13.17 -0.40
C ALA A 158 -16.10 12.55 -0.16
N ILE A 159 -17.08 13.00 -0.93
CA ILE A 159 -18.46 12.49 -0.89
C ILE A 159 -18.89 12.15 -2.31
N ALA A 160 -19.31 10.91 -2.52
CA ALA A 160 -20.03 10.53 -3.72
C ALA A 160 -21.35 9.85 -3.40
N CYS A 161 -22.41 10.28 -4.06
CA CYS A 161 -23.76 9.83 -3.79
C CYS A 161 -24.52 9.57 -5.09
N ALA A 162 -25.15 8.40 -5.19
CA ALA A 162 -26.00 8.06 -6.33
C ALA A 162 -27.28 8.92 -6.34
N GLY A 163 -27.81 9.25 -5.16
CA GLY A 163 -28.94 10.15 -4.97
C GLY A 163 -28.54 11.52 -4.41
N PRO A 164 -29.50 12.29 -3.87
CA PRO A 164 -29.26 13.69 -3.52
C PRO A 164 -28.36 13.84 -2.28
N ILE A 165 -27.62 14.94 -2.24
CA ILE A 165 -26.81 15.34 -1.08
C ILE A 165 -27.44 16.58 -0.45
N ARG A 166 -27.70 16.54 0.86
CA ARG A 166 -28.24 17.68 1.61
C ARG A 166 -27.37 18.04 2.79
N SER A 167 -26.91 19.28 2.82
CA SER A 167 -26.42 19.93 4.03
C SER A 167 -27.55 20.71 4.68
N GLU A 168 -27.93 20.37 5.90
CA GLU A 168 -28.93 21.10 6.69
C GLU A 168 -28.29 22.18 7.60
N GLY A 169 -26.99 22.43 7.42
CA GLY A 169 -26.24 23.53 7.99
C GLY A 169 -25.09 23.13 8.90
N GLY A 170 -24.11 24.03 9.04
CA GLY A 170 -22.90 23.81 9.85
C GLY A 170 -21.94 22.77 9.28
N VAL A 171 -22.01 22.52 7.96
CA VAL A 171 -21.29 21.43 7.29
C VAL A 171 -19.96 21.90 6.71
N THR A 172 -18.91 21.09 6.84
CA THR A 172 -17.61 21.35 6.21
C THR A 172 -17.17 20.14 5.41
N VAL A 173 -16.84 20.32 4.14
CA VAL A 173 -16.22 19.29 3.29
C VAL A 173 -14.83 19.78 2.90
N ALA A 174 -13.80 19.04 3.32
CA ALA A 174 -12.41 19.42 3.13
C ALA A 174 -11.51 18.22 2.92
N ARG A 175 -10.26 18.45 2.50
CA ARG A 175 -9.20 17.44 2.49
C ARG A 175 -8.07 17.89 3.40
N LEU A 176 -7.36 16.94 3.99
CA LEU A 176 -6.11 17.17 4.70
C LEU A 176 -5.02 16.27 4.13
N GLU A 177 -3.79 16.76 4.06
CA GLU A 177 -2.63 15.89 3.79
C GLU A 177 -2.39 14.93 4.96
N ARG A 178 -2.56 15.45 6.17
CA ARG A 178 -2.37 14.76 7.44
C ARG A 178 -3.18 15.46 8.52
N LEU A 179 -3.57 14.72 9.56
CA LEU A 179 -4.19 15.30 10.74
C LEU A 179 -3.14 16.19 11.46
N PRO A 180 -3.45 17.47 11.74
CA PRO A 180 -2.59 18.31 12.53
C PRO A 180 -2.50 17.79 13.97
N GLU A 181 -1.28 17.69 14.49
CA GLU A 181 -1.05 17.23 15.86
C GLU A 181 -1.57 18.27 16.87
N ASN A 182 -2.36 17.82 17.86
CA ASN A 182 -2.78 18.59 19.03
C ASN A 182 -3.70 19.81 18.78
N ARG A 183 -4.38 19.90 17.63
CA ARG A 183 -5.42 20.91 17.40
C ARG A 183 -6.47 20.44 16.42
N VAL A 184 -7.66 21.05 16.49
CA VAL A 184 -8.70 20.89 15.47
C VAL A 184 -8.22 21.54 14.17
N PRO A 185 -8.39 20.88 13.01
CA PRO A 185 -8.13 21.48 11.71
C PRO A 185 -8.89 22.79 11.52
N THR A 186 -8.26 23.74 10.85
CA THR A 186 -8.83 25.04 10.50
C THR A 186 -8.88 25.20 8.99
N VAL A 187 -9.57 26.24 8.50
CA VAL A 187 -9.71 26.50 7.04
C VAL A 187 -8.35 26.60 6.33
N GLU A 188 -7.30 27.07 7.01
CA GLU A 188 -5.95 27.17 6.45
C GLU A 188 -5.27 25.80 6.24
N ASP A 189 -5.74 24.76 6.94
CA ASP A 189 -5.22 23.40 6.78
C ASP A 189 -5.90 22.66 5.61
N TYR A 190 -7.05 23.16 5.17
CA TYR A 190 -7.90 22.46 4.21
C TYR A 190 -7.37 22.57 2.79
N LEU A 191 -7.14 21.40 2.20
CA LEU A 191 -6.98 21.22 0.78
C LEU A 191 -8.36 21.02 0.10
N PRO A 192 -8.43 21.19 -1.23
CA PRO A 192 -9.63 20.89 -2.00
C PRO A 192 -10.15 19.46 -1.79
N ALA A 193 -11.46 19.35 -1.64
CA ALA A 193 -12.18 18.10 -1.52
C ALA A 193 -13.49 18.18 -2.30
N ASP A 194 -13.65 17.26 -3.23
CA ASP A 194 -14.74 17.35 -4.19
C ASP A 194 -15.96 16.53 -3.75
N VAL A 195 -17.12 16.96 -4.22
CA VAL A 195 -18.42 16.35 -3.95
C VAL A 195 -19.11 16.03 -5.26
N VAL A 196 -19.64 14.80 -5.39
CA VAL A 196 -20.42 14.40 -6.56
C VAL A 196 -21.79 13.82 -6.18
N SER A 197 -22.82 14.26 -6.91
CA SER A 197 -24.19 13.73 -6.81
C SER A 197 -24.73 13.34 -8.18
N ASN A 198 -25.17 12.08 -8.31
CA ASN A 198 -25.80 11.57 -9.52
C ASN A 198 -27.34 11.72 -9.53
N ALA A 199 -27.93 12.34 -8.52
CA ALA A 199 -29.38 12.55 -8.50
C ALA A 199 -29.84 13.45 -9.65
N PRO A 200 -30.93 13.12 -10.35
CA PRO A 200 -31.58 14.06 -11.26
C PRO A 200 -32.40 15.11 -10.48
N GLY A 201 -32.59 16.30 -11.05
CA GLY A 201 -33.39 17.37 -10.42
C GLY A 201 -32.64 18.03 -9.26
N GLU A 202 -33.21 18.06 -8.05
CA GLU A 202 -32.54 18.64 -6.88
C GLU A 202 -31.42 17.69 -6.38
N SER A 203 -30.21 17.88 -6.86
CA SER A 203 -29.09 16.95 -6.64
C SER A 203 -28.27 17.27 -5.41
N VAL A 204 -28.00 18.56 -5.18
CA VAL A 204 -27.20 19.05 -4.05
C VAL A 204 -27.91 20.24 -3.44
N TYR A 205 -28.19 20.19 -2.15
CA TYR A 205 -28.69 21.31 -1.37
C TYR A 205 -27.64 21.71 -0.32
N LEU A 206 -27.20 22.97 -0.36
CA LEU A 206 -26.25 23.53 0.61
C LEU A 206 -26.98 24.48 1.58
N GLY A 207 -27.14 24.04 2.83
CA GLY A 207 -27.67 24.83 3.94
C GLY A 207 -26.72 25.91 4.43
N SER A 208 -27.18 26.76 5.36
CA SER A 208 -26.37 27.85 5.93
C SER A 208 -25.11 27.35 6.63
N HIS A 209 -24.05 28.15 6.65
CA HIS A 209 -22.75 27.77 7.25
C HIS A 209 -22.17 26.47 6.65
N THR A 210 -22.33 26.28 5.34
CA THR A 210 -21.72 25.17 4.60
C THR A 210 -20.45 25.65 3.91
N THR A 211 -19.35 24.92 4.10
CA THR A 211 -18.09 25.15 3.39
C THR A 211 -17.69 23.90 2.64
N ILE A 212 -17.42 24.01 1.34
CA ILE A 212 -16.84 22.97 0.50
C ILE A 212 -15.54 23.52 -0.09
N SER A 213 -14.41 22.88 0.22
CA SER A 213 -13.09 23.38 -0.19
C SER A 213 -12.71 23.06 -1.64
N GLY A 214 -13.37 22.09 -2.26
CA GLY A 214 -13.17 21.72 -3.67
C GLY A 214 -14.40 21.96 -4.53
N ASP A 215 -14.53 21.15 -5.57
CA ASP A 215 -15.57 21.24 -6.58
C ASP A 215 -16.87 20.55 -6.16
N VAL A 216 -17.98 21.05 -6.68
CA VAL A 216 -19.30 20.42 -6.55
C VAL A 216 -19.78 20.04 -7.93
N ARG A 217 -19.91 18.74 -8.19
CA ARG A 217 -20.44 18.19 -9.43
C ARG A 217 -21.81 17.56 -9.21
N ALA A 218 -22.78 17.95 -10.01
CA ALA A 218 -24.14 17.45 -9.93
C ALA A 218 -24.69 17.09 -11.32
N VAL A 219 -25.43 15.98 -11.40
CA VAL A 219 -26.21 15.61 -12.58
C VAL A 219 -27.42 16.52 -12.78
N GLY A 220 -28.01 17.01 -11.69
CA GLY A 220 -29.06 18.02 -11.71
C GLY A 220 -28.59 19.34 -11.10
N ASP A 221 -29.50 20.01 -10.42
CA ASP A 221 -29.35 21.34 -9.86
C ASP A 221 -28.63 21.32 -8.50
N VAL A 222 -27.86 22.38 -8.27
CA VAL A 222 -27.25 22.72 -6.99
C VAL A 222 -28.01 23.91 -6.41
N GLU A 223 -28.70 23.71 -5.30
CA GLU A 223 -29.49 24.74 -4.62
C GLU A 223 -28.76 25.24 -3.37
N LEU A 224 -28.69 26.56 -3.22
CA LEU A 224 -28.10 27.22 -2.06
C LEU A 224 -29.21 27.83 -1.21
N ALA A 225 -29.17 27.62 0.11
CA ALA A 225 -30.16 28.19 1.03
C ALA A 225 -30.22 29.73 0.92
N SER A 226 -31.43 30.28 1.04
CA SER A 226 -31.65 31.74 1.03
C SER A 226 -30.88 32.41 2.16
N GLY A 227 -30.03 33.41 1.84
CA GLY A 227 -29.08 34.02 2.78
C GLY A 227 -27.63 33.53 2.61
N GLY A 228 -27.26 33.12 1.38
CA GLY A 228 -26.00 32.46 1.01
C GLY A 228 -24.67 33.15 1.35
N GLU A 229 -24.65 34.24 2.10
CA GLU A 229 -23.41 34.87 2.62
C GLU A 229 -22.62 33.92 3.56
N SER A 230 -23.27 32.90 4.11
CA SER A 230 -22.65 31.87 4.95
C SER A 230 -22.28 30.58 4.21
N ILE A 231 -22.52 30.51 2.90
CA ILE A 231 -22.20 29.32 2.09
C ILE A 231 -20.98 29.62 1.24
N GLN A 232 -19.97 28.75 1.34
CA GLN A 232 -18.72 28.89 0.60
C GLN A 232 -18.42 27.61 -0.16
N VAL A 233 -18.34 27.71 -1.47
CA VAL A 233 -17.73 26.69 -2.33
C VAL A 233 -16.47 27.32 -2.89
N LEU A 234 -15.30 26.77 -2.56
CA LEU A 234 -14.01 27.34 -2.96
C LEU A 234 -13.58 26.89 -4.36
N GLY A 235 -14.08 25.74 -4.82
CA GLY A 235 -13.92 25.24 -6.18
C GLY A 235 -15.06 25.64 -7.12
N GLU A 236 -15.18 24.92 -8.24
CA GLU A 236 -16.20 25.12 -9.26
C GLU A 236 -17.50 24.39 -8.90
N VAL A 237 -18.65 25.02 -9.20
CA VAL A 237 -19.97 24.38 -9.14
C VAL A 237 -20.42 24.02 -10.55
N ARG A 238 -20.50 22.73 -10.85
CA ARG A 238 -20.95 22.19 -12.13
C ARG A 238 -22.30 21.48 -11.97
N THR A 239 -23.33 22.02 -12.59
CA THR A 239 -24.67 21.41 -12.66
C THR A 239 -24.89 20.77 -14.03
N ASN A 240 -25.90 19.91 -14.14
CA ASN A 240 -26.29 19.28 -15.42
C ASN A 240 -25.14 18.52 -16.11
N THR A 241 -24.27 17.91 -15.31
CA THR A 241 -23.14 17.10 -15.81
C THR A 241 -23.55 15.66 -16.10
N ASP A 242 -22.75 14.95 -16.87
CA ASP A 242 -22.96 13.51 -17.05
C ASP A 242 -22.74 12.75 -15.73
N PRO A 243 -23.52 11.68 -15.46
CA PRO A 243 -23.35 10.84 -14.28
C PRO A 243 -21.94 10.25 -14.19
N VAL A 244 -21.42 10.18 -12.97
CA VAL A 244 -20.12 9.60 -12.66
C VAL A 244 -20.31 8.14 -12.25
N GLU A 245 -19.45 7.23 -12.73
CA GLU A 245 -19.48 5.84 -12.27
C GLU A 245 -19.09 5.77 -10.79
N LEU A 246 -20.02 5.26 -9.96
CA LEU A 246 -19.79 5.09 -8.54
C LEU A 246 -19.43 3.65 -8.23
N PRO A 247 -18.52 3.42 -7.25
CA PRO A 247 -18.24 2.11 -6.72
C PRO A 247 -19.51 1.35 -6.32
N GLU A 248 -19.72 0.17 -6.89
CA GLU A 248 -20.70 -0.79 -6.40
C GLU A 248 -19.97 -1.92 -5.65
N ILE A 249 -20.15 -1.93 -4.34
CA ILE A 249 -19.62 -2.98 -3.46
C ILE A 249 -20.80 -3.86 -3.08
N ASP A 250 -20.63 -5.17 -3.18
CA ASP A 250 -21.62 -6.12 -2.68
C ASP A 250 -21.20 -6.66 -1.32
N PRO A 251 -21.82 -6.19 -0.21
CA PRO A 251 -21.56 -6.73 1.12
C PRO A 251 -21.73 -8.25 1.22
N ALA A 252 -22.55 -8.89 0.35
CA ALA A 252 -22.72 -10.35 0.35
C ALA A 252 -21.39 -11.10 0.20
N LEU A 253 -20.48 -10.55 -0.60
CA LEU A 253 -19.19 -11.17 -0.94
C LEU A 253 -18.23 -11.28 0.25
N TYR A 254 -18.53 -10.55 1.34
CA TYR A 254 -17.74 -10.55 2.56
C TYR A 254 -18.29 -11.53 3.62
N ASP A 255 -19.33 -12.31 3.33
CA ASP A 255 -19.82 -13.36 4.24
C ASP A 255 -18.78 -14.50 4.33
N PRO A 256 -18.12 -14.71 5.48
CA PRO A 256 -17.15 -15.79 5.61
C PRO A 256 -17.80 -17.18 5.49
N GLN A 257 -19.08 -17.33 5.84
CA GLN A 257 -19.80 -18.60 5.69
C GLN A 257 -20.05 -18.91 4.20
N ALA A 258 -20.51 -17.93 3.42
CA ALA A 258 -20.75 -18.11 1.99
C ALA A 258 -19.44 -18.35 1.22
N ALA A 259 -18.34 -17.72 1.68
CA ALA A 259 -17.01 -17.88 1.11
C ALA A 259 -16.28 -19.16 1.57
N GLY A 260 -16.86 -19.95 2.49
CA GLY A 260 -16.22 -21.15 3.05
C GLY A 260 -14.95 -20.87 3.87
N ARG A 261 -14.84 -19.67 4.45
CA ARG A 261 -13.69 -19.24 5.27
C ARG A 261 -13.94 -19.56 6.75
N PRO A 262 -12.88 -19.84 7.54
CA PRO A 262 -13.03 -20.01 8.98
C PRO A 262 -13.50 -18.69 9.62
N TYR A 263 -14.47 -18.78 10.53
CA TYR A 263 -14.99 -17.66 11.31
C TYR A 263 -15.45 -18.16 12.69
N GLU A 264 -15.55 -17.23 13.64
CA GLU A 264 -16.21 -17.44 14.92
C GLU A 264 -17.63 -16.88 14.87
N GLU A 265 -18.60 -17.66 15.35
CA GLU A 265 -20.00 -17.24 15.39
C GLU A 265 -20.25 -16.39 16.65
N LEU A 266 -20.72 -15.16 16.44
CA LEU A 266 -21.22 -14.32 17.51
C LEU A 266 -22.57 -14.87 17.95
N HIS A 267 -22.67 -15.45 19.15
CA HIS A 267 -23.92 -16.04 19.63
C HIS A 267 -24.84 -15.03 20.32
N GLU A 268 -24.28 -13.94 20.85
CA GLU A 268 -25.05 -12.91 21.56
C GLU A 268 -25.61 -11.86 20.59
N ALA A 269 -26.88 -11.48 20.80
CA ALA A 269 -27.50 -10.37 20.08
C ALA A 269 -27.31 -9.02 20.80
N HIS A 270 -26.95 -9.06 22.09
CA HIS A 270 -26.84 -7.88 22.95
C HIS A 270 -25.58 -7.96 23.81
N TYR A 271 -24.62 -7.08 23.53
CA TYR A 271 -23.40 -6.93 24.33
C TYR A 271 -23.60 -5.71 25.23
N SER A 272 -23.67 -5.91 26.55
CA SER A 272 -24.04 -4.84 27.49
C SER A 272 -23.07 -4.61 28.65
N GLU A 273 -22.01 -5.39 28.75
CA GLU A 273 -21.04 -5.35 29.85
C GLU A 273 -19.76 -4.58 29.45
N GLY A 274 -19.89 -3.26 29.26
CA GLY A 274 -18.73 -2.39 28.99
C GLY A 274 -18.21 -2.43 27.55
N PRO A 275 -16.99 -1.89 27.29
CA PRO A 275 -16.42 -1.84 25.95
C PRO A 275 -16.29 -3.25 25.36
N THR A 276 -16.91 -3.46 24.21
CA THR A 276 -16.86 -4.75 23.51
C THR A 276 -15.71 -4.73 22.51
N VAL A 277 -14.80 -5.70 22.60
CA VAL A 277 -13.68 -5.85 21.67
C VAL A 277 -13.92 -7.06 20.77
N PHE A 278 -13.86 -6.85 19.46
CA PHE A 278 -13.98 -7.88 18.45
C PHE A 278 -12.63 -8.10 17.76
N GLU A 279 -12.25 -9.37 17.58
CA GLU A 279 -10.98 -9.80 16.98
C GLU A 279 -11.22 -10.91 15.96
N GLY A 280 -10.37 -10.99 14.92
CA GLY A 280 -10.43 -12.04 13.91
C GLY A 280 -11.64 -11.96 12.97
N SER A 281 -12.05 -13.09 12.38
CA SER A 281 -13.21 -13.14 11.49
C SER A 281 -14.45 -13.58 12.27
N LEU A 282 -15.43 -12.69 12.36
CA LEU A 282 -16.64 -12.85 13.17
C LEU A 282 -17.88 -12.82 12.28
N ARG A 283 -18.87 -13.65 12.61
CA ARG A 283 -20.15 -13.67 11.87
C ARG A 283 -21.34 -13.78 12.81
N ARG A 284 -22.41 -13.03 12.52
CA ARG A 284 -23.72 -13.16 13.17
C ARG A 284 -24.82 -13.34 12.13
N SER A 285 -25.66 -14.36 12.33
CA SER A 285 -27.00 -14.42 11.70
C SER A 285 -28.03 -13.71 12.56
N GLY A 286 -28.47 -12.53 12.14
CA GLY A 286 -29.40 -11.66 12.85
C GLY A 286 -28.73 -10.40 13.41
N SER A 287 -29.55 -9.51 13.98
CA SER A 287 -29.10 -8.19 14.44
C SER A 287 -28.24 -8.24 15.70
N ILE A 288 -27.35 -7.24 15.83
CA ILE A 288 -26.50 -7.01 17.00
C ILE A 288 -26.78 -5.64 17.59
N THR A 289 -26.85 -5.56 18.92
CA THR A 289 -26.76 -4.30 19.67
C THR A 289 -25.57 -4.34 20.62
N VAL A 290 -24.69 -3.34 20.56
CA VAL A 290 -23.56 -3.17 21.47
C VAL A 290 -23.80 -1.92 22.32
N GLN A 291 -23.68 -2.04 23.64
CA GLN A 291 -23.70 -0.93 24.59
C GLN A 291 -22.30 -0.73 25.16
N GLY A 292 -21.87 0.52 25.32
CA GLY A 292 -20.57 0.84 25.93
C GLY A 292 -19.40 0.96 24.96
N GLY A 293 -19.67 0.98 23.65
CA GLY A 293 -18.69 1.13 22.57
C GLY A 293 -18.28 -0.22 21.96
N LEU A 294 -17.92 -0.17 20.68
CA LEU A 294 -17.35 -1.30 19.94
C LEU A 294 -15.92 -0.96 19.51
N GLU A 295 -14.97 -1.81 19.84
CA GLU A 295 -13.58 -1.74 19.37
C GLU A 295 -13.31 -2.92 18.42
N LEU A 296 -12.79 -2.63 17.22
CA LEU A 296 -12.30 -3.65 16.31
C LEU A 296 -10.78 -3.75 16.44
N SER A 297 -10.26 -4.93 16.72
CA SER A 297 -8.81 -5.19 16.81
C SER A 297 -8.41 -6.13 15.67
N GLY A 298 -8.25 -5.55 14.48
CA GLY A 298 -7.97 -6.28 13.24
C GLY A 298 -9.12 -7.20 12.81
N ALA A 299 -10.35 -6.88 13.20
CA ALA A 299 -11.49 -7.76 12.98
C ALA A 299 -12.17 -7.56 11.61
N VAL A 300 -12.72 -8.63 11.07
CA VAL A 300 -13.69 -8.62 9.97
C VAL A 300 -15.00 -9.15 10.51
N VAL A 301 -15.96 -8.25 10.72
CA VAL A 301 -17.23 -8.57 11.37
C VAL A 301 -18.35 -8.53 10.34
N TYR A 302 -19.02 -9.66 10.15
CA TYR A 302 -20.16 -9.78 9.25
C TYR A 302 -21.47 -9.96 10.02
N VAL A 303 -22.42 -9.05 9.81
CA VAL A 303 -23.73 -9.06 10.45
C VAL A 303 -24.82 -9.22 9.39
N ASP A 304 -25.44 -10.40 9.36
CA ASP A 304 -26.63 -10.69 8.53
C ASP A 304 -27.89 -10.19 9.25
N GLY A 305 -28.00 -8.87 9.39
CA GLY A 305 -29.05 -8.18 10.14
C GLY A 305 -28.69 -6.71 10.37
N ASP A 306 -29.37 -6.07 11.32
CA ASP A 306 -29.09 -4.69 11.70
C ASP A 306 -27.98 -4.62 12.75
N LEU A 307 -27.23 -3.52 12.75
CA LEU A 307 -26.23 -3.25 13.78
C LEU A 307 -26.54 -1.92 14.47
N THR A 308 -26.61 -1.94 15.80
CA THR A 308 -26.69 -0.73 16.63
C THR A 308 -25.54 -0.71 17.62
N VAL A 309 -24.74 0.35 17.62
CA VAL A 309 -23.63 0.55 18.56
C VAL A 309 -23.87 1.83 19.35
N HIS A 310 -23.89 1.72 20.68
CA HIS A 310 -23.94 2.85 21.59
C HIS A 310 -22.59 2.99 22.28
N GLY A 311 -22.01 4.19 22.27
CA GLY A 311 -20.70 4.48 22.87
C GLY A 311 -19.56 4.66 21.87
N GLY A 312 -19.86 4.71 20.57
CA GLY A 312 -18.87 4.89 19.51
C GLY A 312 -18.31 3.57 18.95
N LEU A 313 -17.63 3.68 17.81
CA LEU A 313 -16.93 2.59 17.12
C LEU A 313 -15.46 3.00 16.95
N SER A 314 -14.53 2.17 17.39
CA SER A 314 -13.08 2.48 17.38
C SER A 314 -12.24 1.29 16.90
N GLY A 315 -10.93 1.53 16.74
CA GLY A 315 -9.95 0.53 16.37
C GLY A 315 -9.74 0.36 14.85
N ARG A 316 -9.33 -0.83 14.44
CA ARG A 316 -8.99 -1.17 13.05
C ARG A 316 -9.73 -2.42 12.62
N GLY A 317 -10.39 -2.37 11.46
CA GLY A 317 -11.13 -3.53 10.96
C GLY A 317 -12.15 -3.19 9.89
N ILE A 318 -12.90 -4.21 9.50
CA ILE A 318 -13.98 -4.12 8.52
C ILE A 318 -15.27 -4.57 9.20
N LEU A 319 -16.31 -3.76 9.06
CA LEU A 319 -17.65 -4.02 9.57
C LEU A 319 -18.61 -4.08 8.40
N VAL A 320 -19.19 -5.26 8.17
CA VAL A 320 -20.10 -5.53 7.07
C VAL A 320 -21.48 -5.84 7.62
N VAL A 321 -22.49 -5.08 7.19
CA VAL A 321 -23.85 -5.15 7.73
C VAL A 321 -24.85 -5.28 6.57
N ARG A 322 -25.68 -6.32 6.58
CA ARG A 322 -26.72 -6.57 5.57
C ARG A 322 -27.98 -5.72 5.79
N GLY A 323 -28.19 -5.25 7.02
CA GLY A 323 -29.30 -4.38 7.39
C GLY A 323 -28.86 -2.93 7.57
N LYS A 324 -29.58 -2.22 8.45
CA LYS A 324 -29.29 -0.85 8.86
C LYS A 324 -28.15 -0.82 9.86
N THR A 325 -27.25 0.16 9.72
CA THR A 325 -26.22 0.46 10.71
C THR A 325 -26.55 1.76 11.45
N THR A 326 -26.50 1.74 12.77
CA THR A 326 -26.66 2.92 13.63
C THR A 326 -25.55 2.99 14.66
N ILE A 327 -24.74 4.04 14.62
CA ILE A 327 -23.67 4.28 15.58
C ILE A 327 -23.99 5.58 16.31
N VAL A 328 -24.14 5.48 17.63
CA VAL A 328 -24.45 6.59 18.53
C VAL A 328 -23.27 6.82 19.47
N GLY A 329 -22.79 8.06 19.50
CA GLY A 329 -21.54 8.45 20.12
C GLY A 329 -20.42 8.59 19.08
N GLY A 330 -19.39 9.35 19.43
CA GLY A 330 -18.17 9.43 18.65
C GLY A 330 -17.08 8.52 19.19
N ALA A 331 -16.11 8.18 18.34
CA ALA A 331 -14.82 7.68 18.78
C ALA A 331 -13.94 8.86 19.21
N ASP A 332 -12.99 8.59 20.11
CA ASP A 332 -11.85 9.48 20.31
C ASP A 332 -10.97 9.46 19.05
N LEU A 333 -10.25 10.56 18.82
CA LEU A 333 -9.29 10.75 17.72
C LEU A 333 -8.04 9.89 17.94
N THR A 334 -8.21 8.58 18.08
CA THR A 334 -7.14 7.58 18.13
C THR A 334 -7.02 6.92 16.76
N SER A 335 -5.84 6.36 16.46
CA SER A 335 -5.41 5.89 15.14
C SER A 335 -6.23 4.70 14.61
N ASP A 336 -7.44 4.99 14.16
CA ASP A 336 -8.45 4.02 13.77
C ASP A 336 -8.60 3.99 12.26
N ASN A 337 -8.50 2.82 11.63
CA ASN A 337 -8.74 2.66 10.19
C ASN A 337 -9.87 1.66 10.02
N LEU A 338 -11.09 2.16 9.88
CA LEU A 338 -12.30 1.35 9.78
C LEU A 338 -12.86 1.36 8.37
N ALA A 339 -13.37 0.23 7.90
CA ALA A 339 -14.28 0.19 6.76
C ALA A 339 -15.67 -0.23 7.25
N LEU A 340 -16.66 0.62 7.04
CA LEU A 340 -18.07 0.31 7.29
C LEU A 340 -18.78 0.10 5.96
N LEU A 341 -19.25 -1.12 5.71
CA LEU A 341 -20.03 -1.50 4.52
C LEU A 341 -21.44 -1.89 4.94
N SER A 342 -22.45 -1.14 4.49
CA SER A 342 -23.85 -1.37 4.86
C SER A 342 -24.73 -1.52 3.62
N GLU A 343 -25.60 -2.54 3.57
CA GLU A 343 -26.64 -2.58 2.53
C GLU A 343 -27.84 -1.69 2.87
N GLY A 344 -28.20 -1.58 4.14
CA GLY A 344 -29.24 -0.67 4.60
C GLY A 344 -28.71 0.72 4.90
N ASP A 345 -29.58 1.56 5.46
CA ASP A 345 -29.23 2.92 5.86
C ASP A 345 -28.08 2.94 6.88
N VAL A 346 -27.27 3.99 6.84
CA VAL A 346 -26.21 4.27 7.84
C VAL A 346 -26.54 5.57 8.55
N VAL A 347 -26.58 5.50 9.89
CA VAL A 347 -26.77 6.66 10.76
C VAL A 347 -25.58 6.77 11.71
N LEU A 348 -24.86 7.88 11.62
CA LEU A 348 -23.75 8.24 12.52
C LEU A 348 -24.14 9.48 13.30
N HIS A 349 -24.36 9.33 14.61
CA HIS A 349 -24.75 10.42 15.50
C HIS A 349 -23.70 10.63 16.59
N GLY A 350 -23.00 11.75 16.53
CA GLY A 350 -22.01 12.15 17.53
C GLY A 350 -22.60 12.96 18.69
N LYS A 351 -21.73 13.69 19.40
CA LYS A 351 -22.07 14.63 20.50
C LYS A 351 -21.58 16.06 20.20
N GLY A 352 -21.25 16.32 18.94
CA GLY A 352 -20.67 17.56 18.43
C GLY A 352 -19.51 17.23 17.49
N LYS A 353 -19.44 17.92 16.33
CA LYS A 353 -18.41 17.66 15.31
C LYS A 353 -16.98 17.77 15.83
N ASP A 354 -16.72 18.61 16.83
CA ASP A 354 -15.39 18.79 17.43
C ASP A 354 -15.06 17.74 18.51
N ARG A 355 -16.00 16.83 18.83
CA ARG A 355 -15.91 15.86 19.94
C ARG A 355 -16.18 14.43 19.52
N SER A 356 -16.59 14.22 18.28
CA SER A 356 -17.02 12.91 17.81
C SER A 356 -16.44 12.69 16.43
N PHE A 357 -15.61 11.66 16.33
CA PHE A 357 -14.88 11.35 15.11
C PHE A 357 -15.23 9.94 14.65
N PHE A 358 -15.26 9.75 13.34
CA PHE A 358 -15.24 8.45 12.69
C PHE A 358 -14.12 8.49 11.66
N HIS A 359 -13.16 7.58 11.72
CA HIS A 359 -11.99 7.56 10.84
C HIS A 359 -11.99 6.31 9.96
N GLY A 360 -12.14 6.51 8.65
CA GLY A 360 -12.11 5.46 7.66
C GLY A 360 -13.11 5.65 6.52
N LEU A 361 -13.47 4.53 5.89
CA LEU A 361 -14.38 4.46 4.75
C LEU A 361 -15.80 4.12 5.20
N VAL A 362 -16.78 4.85 4.65
CA VAL A 362 -18.19 4.47 4.75
C VAL A 362 -18.75 4.17 3.36
N TYR A 363 -19.30 2.98 3.20
CA TYR A 363 -20.09 2.58 2.03
C TYR A 363 -21.50 2.20 2.45
N THR A 364 -22.50 2.71 1.73
CA THR A 364 -23.90 2.34 1.95
C THR A 364 -24.67 2.20 0.64
N LYS A 365 -25.50 1.16 0.51
CA LYS A 365 -26.52 1.09 -0.56
C LYS A 365 -27.80 1.85 -0.17
N GLY A 366 -28.03 2.07 1.12
CA GLY A 366 -29.14 2.87 1.67
C GLY A 366 -28.77 4.33 1.94
N ASN A 367 -29.66 5.07 2.59
CA ASN A 367 -29.44 6.48 2.93
C ASN A 367 -28.31 6.63 3.97
N PHE A 368 -27.60 7.74 3.88
CA PHE A 368 -26.58 8.13 4.84
C PHE A 368 -27.03 9.36 5.64
N LEU A 369 -26.91 9.32 6.96
CA LEU A 369 -27.10 10.47 7.85
C LEU A 369 -25.89 10.62 8.78
N ALA A 370 -25.27 11.79 8.75
CA ALA A 370 -24.26 12.20 9.72
C ALA A 370 -24.76 13.43 10.49
N GLU A 371 -24.78 13.34 11.82
CA GLU A 371 -25.25 14.38 12.72
C GLU A 371 -24.25 14.60 13.86
N GLU A 372 -23.85 15.86 14.07
CA GLU A 372 -22.97 16.28 15.17
C GLU A 372 -21.64 15.47 15.23
N ILE A 373 -21.03 15.18 14.08
CA ILE A 373 -19.86 14.29 13.95
C ILE A 373 -18.90 14.76 12.85
N THR A 374 -17.61 14.49 13.03
CA THR A 374 -16.58 14.62 11.99
C THR A 374 -16.21 13.26 11.41
N LEU A 375 -16.37 13.12 10.12
CA LEU A 375 -15.96 11.96 9.32
C LEU A 375 -14.59 12.26 8.72
N LEU A 376 -13.63 11.40 8.99
CA LEU A 376 -12.27 11.46 8.50
C LEU A 376 -12.11 10.34 7.46
N GLY A 377 -12.14 10.66 6.18
CA GLY A 377 -12.00 9.67 5.10
C GLY A 377 -12.95 9.88 3.93
N THR A 378 -13.59 8.82 3.46
CA THR A 378 -14.40 8.83 2.23
C THR A 378 -15.79 8.26 2.46
N LEU A 379 -16.80 8.88 1.86
CA LEU A 379 -18.18 8.41 1.86
C LEU A 379 -18.60 8.06 0.44
N VAL A 380 -19.09 6.84 0.26
CA VAL A 380 -19.75 6.39 -0.97
C VAL A 380 -21.14 5.87 -0.64
N ALA A 381 -22.17 6.61 -1.04
CA ALA A 381 -23.56 6.16 -1.00
C ALA A 381 -23.95 5.65 -2.39
N GLY A 382 -23.62 4.38 -2.66
CA GLY A 382 -23.80 3.72 -3.95
C GLY A 382 -24.84 2.61 -3.86
N GLY A 383 -26.07 2.89 -4.27
CA GLY A 383 -27.16 1.92 -4.37
C GLY A 383 -27.96 2.18 -5.63
N GLY A 384 -28.06 1.18 -6.51
CA GLY A 384 -28.90 1.24 -7.70
C GLY A 384 -28.49 2.31 -8.71
N GLN A 385 -27.33 2.14 -9.36
CA GLN A 385 -27.15 2.72 -10.69
C GLN A 385 -28.12 1.97 -11.61
N GLN A 386 -29.25 2.59 -11.98
CA GLN A 386 -30.08 2.10 -13.08
C GLN A 386 -29.24 2.17 -14.36
N THR A 387 -28.48 1.11 -14.65
CA THR A 387 -28.08 0.82 -16.03
C THR A 387 -29.36 0.53 -16.80
N GLY A 388 -29.55 1.26 -17.90
CA GLY A 388 -30.84 1.37 -18.56
C GLY A 388 -31.53 0.03 -18.87
N GLY A 389 -32.84 0.00 -18.63
CA GLY A 389 -33.75 -0.96 -19.26
C GLY A 389 -34.11 -2.21 -18.46
N GLY A 390 -34.78 -2.07 -17.32
CA GLY A 390 -35.42 -3.22 -16.67
C GLY A 390 -36.27 -2.84 -15.47
N GLN A 391 -37.60 -2.78 -15.65
CA GLN A 391 -38.54 -2.69 -14.52
C GLN A 391 -38.45 -3.94 -13.65
N HIS A 392 -37.94 -3.80 -12.42
CA HIS A 392 -38.21 -4.76 -11.36
C HIS A 392 -39.04 -4.13 -10.25
N ASN A 393 -40.15 -4.80 -9.93
CA ASN A 393 -41.16 -4.34 -9.00
C ASN A 393 -40.75 -4.64 -7.54
N GLY A 394 -40.82 -3.61 -6.69
CA GLY A 394 -41.41 -3.80 -5.36
C GLY A 394 -40.48 -3.79 -4.14
N ALA A 395 -39.57 -2.83 -4.01
CA ALA A 395 -39.16 -2.22 -2.73
C ALA A 395 -38.26 -1.00 -3.00
N THR A 396 -38.85 0.21 -2.92
CA THR A 396 -38.16 1.53 -2.89
C THR A 396 -36.87 1.65 -3.70
N ASP A 397 -37.01 1.63 -5.03
CA ASP A 397 -35.96 1.95 -6.01
C ASP A 397 -35.68 3.47 -6.02
N ARG A 398 -35.28 4.01 -4.87
CA ARG A 398 -34.84 5.40 -4.71
C ARG A 398 -33.35 5.38 -4.45
N ALA A 399 -32.60 6.05 -5.33
CA ALA A 399 -31.17 6.27 -5.13
C ALA A 399 -30.91 6.81 -3.71
N PRO A 400 -29.88 6.32 -3.02
CA PRO A 400 -29.60 6.68 -1.64
C PRO A 400 -29.32 8.17 -1.50
N ARG A 401 -29.86 8.79 -0.45
CA ARG A 401 -29.60 10.19 -0.10
C ARG A 401 -28.54 10.28 0.98
N ALA A 402 -27.62 11.24 0.86
CA ALA A 402 -26.71 11.63 1.93
C ALA A 402 -27.19 12.92 2.60
N THR A 403 -27.26 12.94 3.93
CA THR A 403 -27.69 14.10 4.72
C THR A 403 -26.69 14.40 5.83
N PHE A 404 -26.33 15.67 5.97
CA PHE A 404 -25.36 16.16 6.95
C PHE A 404 -25.96 17.27 7.82
N ARG A 405 -25.80 17.17 9.14
CA ARG A 405 -26.32 18.11 10.15
C ARG A 405 -25.23 18.45 11.15
N ASP A 406 -24.72 19.68 11.10
CA ASP A 406 -23.58 20.12 11.92
C ASP A 406 -22.45 19.08 11.93
N ALA A 407 -22.07 18.63 10.74
CA ALA A 407 -21.12 17.54 10.53
C ALA A 407 -19.97 17.99 9.63
N ALA A 408 -18.79 17.41 9.81
CA ALA A 408 -17.65 17.64 8.92
C ALA A 408 -17.30 16.36 8.17
N MET A 409 -16.89 16.50 6.93
CA MET A 409 -16.32 15.44 6.10
C MET A 409 -14.93 15.88 5.66
N VAL A 410 -13.90 15.21 6.15
CA VAL A 410 -12.51 15.56 5.91
C VAL A 410 -11.80 14.38 5.26
N ASN A 411 -11.56 14.47 3.96
CA ASN A 411 -10.83 13.45 3.22
C ASN A 411 -9.37 13.42 3.66
N LEU A 412 -8.93 12.26 4.15
CA LEU A 412 -7.55 11.97 4.51
C LEU A 412 -7.09 10.80 3.62
N PRO A 413 -6.22 11.02 2.63
CA PRO A 413 -5.82 9.96 1.70
C PRO A 413 -5.25 8.70 2.36
N SER A 414 -4.63 8.83 3.53
CA SER A 414 -4.12 7.71 4.33
C SER A 414 -5.22 6.83 4.96
N SER A 415 -6.43 7.36 5.13
CA SER A 415 -7.55 6.69 5.81
C SER A 415 -8.32 5.72 4.92
N ALA A 416 -8.17 5.82 3.59
CA ALA A 416 -8.77 4.90 2.63
C ALA A 416 -8.03 3.54 2.52
N ARG A 417 -6.94 3.35 3.28
CA ARG A 417 -6.18 2.11 3.34
C ARG A 417 -6.52 1.34 4.61
N VAL A 418 -7.36 0.32 4.48
CA VAL A 418 -7.59 -0.67 5.53
C VAL A 418 -6.68 -1.87 5.27
N GLU A 419 -5.63 -2.00 6.08
CA GLU A 419 -4.75 -3.18 6.08
C GLU A 419 -5.15 -4.05 7.27
N VAL A 420 -5.97 -5.08 7.01
CA VAL A 420 -6.26 -6.11 8.00
C VAL A 420 -5.13 -7.11 7.95
N GLN A 421 -4.22 -7.05 8.93
CA GLN A 421 -3.30 -8.16 9.16
C GLN A 421 -4.11 -9.33 9.71
N PRO A 422 -4.10 -10.51 9.07
CA PRO A 422 -4.76 -11.67 9.64
C PRO A 422 -4.15 -11.96 11.01
N GLY A 423 -4.96 -11.81 12.07
CA GLY A 423 -4.60 -12.29 13.40
C GLY A 423 -4.42 -13.80 13.32
N ALA A 424 -3.17 -14.25 13.53
CA ALA A 424 -2.72 -15.64 13.65
C ALA A 424 -3.74 -16.70 13.18
N ALA A 425 -4.07 -16.70 11.88
CA ALA A 425 -4.70 -17.87 11.29
C ALA A 425 -3.71 -19.01 11.49
N VAL A 426 -4.19 -20.12 12.06
CA VAL A 426 -3.44 -21.38 12.15
C VAL A 426 -2.86 -21.65 10.78
N MET A 427 -1.53 -21.49 10.65
CA MET A 427 -0.82 -21.79 9.41
C MET A 427 -1.13 -23.25 9.08
N GLU A 428 -1.94 -23.56 8.07
CA GLU A 428 -2.10 -24.96 7.63
C GLU A 428 -1.00 -25.34 6.62
N GLU A 429 -0.38 -24.35 5.96
CA GLU A 429 0.68 -24.55 5.00
C GLU A 429 2.06 -24.26 5.61
N GLY A 430 2.99 -25.20 5.43
CA GLY A 430 4.31 -25.13 6.03
C GLY A 430 5.21 -24.06 5.38
N ILE A 431 6.09 -23.45 6.18
CA ILE A 431 7.10 -22.49 5.70
C ILE A 431 8.25 -23.28 5.06
N GLU A 432 8.63 -22.96 3.82
CA GLU A 432 9.81 -23.52 3.15
C GLU A 432 10.93 -22.48 3.04
N LEU A 433 12.12 -22.81 3.56
CA LEU A 433 13.32 -21.98 3.44
C LEU A 433 14.28 -22.62 2.43
N ASP A 434 14.52 -21.94 1.31
CA ASP A 434 15.55 -22.35 0.36
C ASP A 434 16.94 -22.03 0.90
N LEU A 435 17.77 -23.07 1.10
CA LEU A 435 19.14 -22.94 1.59
C LEU A 435 20.17 -22.97 0.45
N ASP A 436 19.76 -23.14 -0.80
CA ASP A 436 20.63 -23.19 -1.98
C ASP A 436 21.57 -21.98 -2.10
N PRO A 437 21.12 -20.74 -1.83
CA PRO A 437 22.00 -19.58 -1.91
C PRO A 437 23.20 -19.64 -0.97
N LEU A 438 23.11 -20.43 0.11
CA LEU A 438 24.18 -20.60 1.11
C LEU A 438 25.31 -21.51 0.62
N ARG A 439 25.19 -22.09 -0.59
CA ARG A 439 26.17 -22.99 -1.24
C ARG A 439 26.63 -24.10 -0.30
N LEU A 440 25.67 -24.83 0.25
CA LEU A 440 25.94 -26.01 1.05
C LEU A 440 26.71 -27.02 0.19
N GLY A 441 27.84 -27.51 0.69
CA GLY A 441 28.72 -28.43 -0.05
C GLY A 441 28.11 -29.80 -0.37
N ARG A 442 26.78 -29.95 -0.25
CA ARG A 442 26.01 -31.17 -0.41
C ARG A 442 24.89 -31.06 -1.46
N GLY A 443 24.81 -29.98 -2.23
CA GLY A 443 23.73 -29.78 -3.23
C GLY A 443 22.52 -29.03 -2.65
N PRO A 444 21.42 -28.93 -3.41
CA PRO A 444 20.29 -28.12 -3.01
C PRO A 444 19.62 -28.63 -1.73
N ALA A 445 19.23 -27.73 -0.83
CA ALA A 445 18.56 -28.08 0.42
C ALA A 445 17.46 -27.08 0.80
N THR A 446 16.38 -27.61 1.35
CA THR A 446 15.22 -26.85 1.80
C THR A 446 14.88 -27.24 3.24
N LEU A 447 14.64 -26.25 4.08
CA LEU A 447 14.15 -26.45 5.45
C LEU A 447 12.65 -26.16 5.49
N ARG A 448 11.84 -27.16 5.86
CA ARG A 448 10.37 -27.06 5.88
C ARG A 448 9.87 -27.04 7.32
N PHE A 449 9.03 -26.08 7.70
CA PHE A 449 8.39 -26.04 9.00
C PHE A 449 6.92 -26.39 8.85
N LYS A 450 6.46 -27.45 9.50
CA LYS A 450 5.05 -27.85 9.52
C LYS A 450 4.48 -27.63 10.93
N PRO A 451 3.28 -27.07 11.09
CA PRO A 451 2.64 -27.02 12.40
C PRO A 451 2.30 -28.45 12.85
N ASP A 452 2.44 -28.71 14.14
CA ASP A 452 1.91 -29.92 14.74
C ASP A 452 0.39 -29.78 14.93
N ALA A 453 -0.34 -30.89 14.86
CA ALA A 453 -1.81 -30.88 14.86
C ALA A 453 -2.45 -30.26 16.12
N GLY A 454 -1.66 -29.97 17.17
CA GLY A 454 -2.09 -29.31 18.40
C GLY A 454 -1.84 -27.79 18.46
N GLY A 455 -1.36 -27.14 17.40
CA GLY A 455 -1.23 -25.68 17.29
C GLY A 455 -0.18 -25.02 18.21
N GLY A 456 0.51 -25.78 19.06
CA GLY A 456 1.51 -25.27 20.02
C GLY A 456 2.97 -25.57 19.67
N SER A 457 3.21 -26.37 18.62
CA SER A 457 4.56 -26.77 18.22
C SER A 457 4.72 -26.82 16.70
N TYR A 458 5.97 -26.66 16.23
CA TYR A 458 6.35 -26.82 14.83
C TYR A 458 7.29 -28.01 14.66
N LYS A 459 7.27 -28.60 13.48
CA LYS A 459 8.10 -29.72 13.03
C LYS A 459 8.98 -29.22 11.91
N ALA A 460 10.30 -29.10 12.14
CA ALA A 460 11.23 -28.78 11.05
C ALA A 460 11.72 -30.06 10.37
N GLU A 461 11.70 -30.06 9.04
CA GLU A 461 12.13 -31.15 8.16
C GLU A 461 13.19 -30.60 7.19
N LEU A 462 14.40 -31.16 7.22
CA LEU A 462 15.45 -30.83 6.25
C LEU A 462 15.39 -31.81 5.08
N VAL A 463 15.19 -31.28 3.88
CA VAL A 463 15.24 -32.02 2.62
C VAL A 463 16.48 -31.57 1.88
N ALA A 464 17.38 -32.48 1.51
CA ALA A 464 18.51 -32.16 0.65
C ALA A 464 18.60 -33.15 -0.51
N ASN A 465 18.85 -32.65 -1.73
CA ASN A 465 18.84 -33.43 -2.97
C ASN A 465 17.57 -34.27 -3.15
N GLY A 466 16.41 -33.75 -2.75
CA GLY A 466 15.12 -34.44 -2.86
C GLY A 466 14.95 -35.64 -1.93
N SER A 467 15.89 -35.89 -1.02
CA SER A 467 15.80 -36.93 0.01
C SER A 467 15.68 -36.28 1.39
N ARG A 468 14.81 -36.82 2.24
CA ARG A 468 14.70 -36.40 3.64
C ARG A 468 15.98 -36.77 4.37
N VAL A 469 16.67 -35.78 4.93
CA VAL A 469 18.00 -35.97 5.53
C VAL A 469 17.93 -36.28 7.03
N GLN A 470 16.91 -35.78 7.72
CA GLN A 470 16.80 -35.94 9.17
C GLN A 470 15.34 -35.99 9.64
N ASP A 471 15.09 -36.69 10.74
CA ASP A 471 13.76 -36.76 11.35
C ASP A 471 13.40 -35.50 12.14
N VAL A 472 12.09 -35.24 12.10
CA VAL A 472 11.35 -34.13 12.69
C VAL A 472 11.87 -33.70 14.06
N ILE A 473 12.25 -32.43 14.17
CA ILE A 473 12.48 -31.77 15.46
C ILE A 473 11.19 -31.03 15.83
N GLU A 474 10.63 -31.35 17.00
CA GLU A 474 9.49 -30.63 17.58
C GLU A 474 9.98 -29.39 18.35
N PHE A 475 9.45 -28.22 18.00
CA PHE A 475 9.75 -26.92 18.61
C PHE A 475 8.51 -26.46 19.38
N GLY A 476 8.63 -26.07 20.66
CA GLY A 476 7.47 -25.62 21.44
C GLY A 476 7.78 -24.75 22.67
N GLY A 477 8.97 -24.88 23.29
CA GLY A 477 9.30 -24.27 24.58
C GLY A 477 10.24 -23.06 24.56
N GLY A 478 10.89 -22.73 23.43
CA GLY A 478 11.77 -21.55 23.32
C GLY A 478 13.07 -21.63 24.14
N GLY A 479 13.44 -22.82 24.63
CA GLY A 479 14.63 -23.03 25.46
C GLY A 479 15.91 -23.25 24.65
N SER A 480 17.08 -23.10 25.30
CA SER A 480 18.41 -23.29 24.68
C SER A 480 18.58 -24.61 23.93
N ALA A 481 17.89 -25.67 24.35
CA ALA A 481 17.90 -26.97 23.69
C ALA A 481 17.36 -26.93 22.24
N GLU A 482 16.39 -26.05 21.94
CA GLU A 482 15.88 -25.86 20.57
C GLU A 482 16.91 -25.18 19.67
N TYR A 483 17.71 -24.27 20.24
CA TYR A 483 18.79 -23.58 19.52
C TYR A 483 19.90 -24.55 19.14
N ASP A 484 20.31 -25.41 20.08
CA ASP A 484 21.34 -26.42 19.85
C ASP A 484 20.87 -27.45 18.82
N ALA A 485 19.60 -27.88 18.89
CA ALA A 485 19.03 -28.82 17.93
C ALA A 485 18.95 -28.24 16.50
N LEU A 486 18.57 -26.98 16.35
CA LEU A 486 18.54 -26.30 15.04
C LEU A 486 19.96 -26.05 14.51
N ALA A 487 20.90 -25.68 15.39
CA ALA A 487 22.30 -25.50 15.04
C ALA A 487 22.93 -26.81 14.56
N ASP A 488 22.66 -27.92 15.24
CA ASP A 488 23.12 -29.26 14.86
C ASP A 488 22.54 -29.67 13.50
N LEU A 489 21.25 -29.43 13.27
CA LEU A 489 20.59 -29.75 12.00
C LEU A 489 21.18 -28.96 10.82
N LEU A 490 21.40 -27.65 10.99
CA LEU A 490 22.08 -26.83 9.97
C LEU A 490 23.55 -27.26 9.77
N THR A 491 24.22 -27.69 10.84
CA THR A 491 25.59 -28.20 10.75
C THR A 491 25.64 -29.52 9.96
N GLN A 492 24.66 -30.40 10.17
CA GLN A 492 24.49 -31.63 9.39
C GLN A 492 24.13 -31.35 7.92
N ALA A 493 23.42 -30.26 7.64
CA ALA A 493 23.18 -29.75 6.29
C ALA A 493 24.45 -29.23 5.59
N GLY A 494 25.57 -29.13 6.31
CA GLY A 494 26.85 -28.65 5.78
C GLY A 494 27.10 -27.16 5.97
N LEU A 495 26.26 -26.44 6.74
CA LEU A 495 26.63 -25.11 7.23
C LEU A 495 27.70 -25.27 8.30
N SER A 496 28.82 -24.57 8.15
CA SER A 496 29.90 -24.61 9.16
C SER A 496 30.25 -23.21 9.69
N GLY A 497 30.77 -23.19 10.91
CA GLY A 497 31.40 -22.01 11.51
C GLY A 497 30.42 -20.92 11.92
N SER A 498 30.83 -19.66 11.78
CA SER A 498 30.09 -18.48 12.27
C SER A 498 28.75 -18.22 11.56
N LYS A 499 28.40 -19.02 10.55
CA LYS A 499 27.16 -18.93 9.78
C LYS A 499 25.97 -19.57 10.53
N VAL A 500 26.21 -20.67 11.24
CA VAL A 500 25.15 -21.43 11.96
C VAL A 500 24.47 -20.57 13.04
N PRO A 501 25.19 -19.90 13.97
CA PRO A 501 24.52 -19.09 15.00
C PRO A 501 23.75 -17.90 14.43
N LYS A 502 24.16 -17.37 13.27
CA LYS A 502 23.48 -16.24 12.61
C LYS A 502 22.15 -16.65 11.98
N VAL A 503 22.11 -17.80 11.33
CA VAL A 503 20.88 -18.35 10.73
C VAL A 503 19.90 -18.76 11.84
N VAL A 504 20.37 -19.46 12.87
CA VAL A 504 19.56 -19.84 14.04
C VAL A 504 18.94 -18.61 14.72
N ARG A 505 19.76 -17.60 15.07
CA ARG A 505 19.25 -16.39 15.75
C ARG A 505 18.20 -15.62 14.91
N LYS A 506 18.29 -15.67 13.58
CA LYS A 506 17.32 -15.03 12.68
C LYS A 506 16.03 -15.83 12.50
N LEU A 507 16.11 -17.16 12.41
CA LEU A 507 14.92 -18.04 12.36
C LEU A 507 14.06 -17.92 13.63
N ILE A 508 14.70 -17.65 14.78
CA ILE A 508 13.96 -17.32 16.02
C ILE A 508 13.31 -15.94 15.97
N GLY A 509 13.91 -14.94 15.33
CA GLY A 509 13.31 -13.60 15.16
C GLY A 509 12.01 -13.63 14.37
N ILE A 510 11.95 -14.49 13.33
CA ILE A 510 10.76 -14.78 12.53
C ILE A 510 9.61 -15.32 13.41
N ARG A 511 9.90 -16.16 14.41
CA ARG A 511 8.90 -16.69 15.37
C ARG A 511 8.33 -15.62 16.31
N GLN A 512 9.10 -14.57 16.64
CA GLN A 512 8.69 -13.55 17.62
C GLN A 512 7.83 -12.42 17.01
N GLY A 513 7.37 -12.57 15.76
CA GLY A 513 6.53 -11.57 15.10
C GLY A 513 7.26 -10.30 14.68
N VAL A 514 8.60 -10.31 14.69
CA VAL A 514 9.43 -9.20 14.19
C VAL A 514 9.68 -9.43 12.69
N TRP A 515 8.74 -8.99 11.87
CA TRP A 515 8.83 -9.10 10.41
C TRP A 515 9.44 -7.82 9.83
N GLN A 516 10.70 -7.90 9.43
CA GLN A 516 11.34 -6.92 8.54
C GLN A 516 11.97 -7.67 7.36
N GLU A 517 12.02 -7.02 6.20
CA GLU A 517 12.75 -7.49 5.04
C GLU A 517 14.25 -7.52 5.39
N TYR A 518 14.82 -8.71 5.55
CA TYR A 518 16.21 -8.87 5.98
C TYR A 518 17.10 -9.29 4.82
N HIS A 519 17.74 -8.31 4.16
CA HIS A 519 18.85 -8.61 3.26
C HIS A 519 20.05 -9.19 4.06
N LEU A 520 20.47 -10.41 3.72
CA LEU A 520 21.72 -10.98 4.21
C LEU A 520 22.90 -10.34 3.44
N GLY A 521 23.28 -9.11 3.81
CA GLY A 521 24.48 -8.48 3.27
C GLY A 521 25.77 -9.21 3.70
N GLY A 522 26.62 -9.58 2.73
CA GLY A 522 27.95 -10.19 2.93
C GLY A 522 28.19 -11.44 2.07
N ASP A 523 29.29 -12.18 2.33
CA ASP A 523 29.79 -13.41 1.65
C ASP A 523 28.82 -14.62 1.60
N LEU A 524 27.52 -14.40 1.76
CA LEU A 524 26.50 -15.42 2.01
C LEU A 524 25.43 -15.55 0.92
N GLY A 525 25.38 -14.67 -0.07
CA GLY A 525 24.33 -14.70 -1.09
C GLY A 525 22.95 -14.30 -0.52
N GLU A 526 22.04 -13.96 -1.42
CA GLU A 526 20.69 -13.50 -1.09
C GLU A 526 19.80 -14.72 -0.82
N VAL A 527 19.34 -14.87 0.43
CA VAL A 527 18.33 -15.88 0.80
C VAL A 527 16.99 -15.18 0.88
N VAL A 528 16.05 -15.59 0.02
CA VAL A 528 14.69 -15.09 -0.01
C VAL A 528 13.83 -16.05 0.82
N VAL A 529 13.21 -15.55 1.87
CA VAL A 529 12.19 -16.30 2.62
C VAL A 529 10.85 -15.98 1.96
N VAL A 530 10.28 -16.96 1.26
CA VAL A 530 8.96 -16.83 0.64
C VAL A 530 7.92 -17.35 1.63
N ASP A 531 7.04 -16.47 2.07
CA ASP A 531 5.86 -16.83 2.84
C ASP A 531 4.72 -17.18 1.85
N PRO A 532 4.27 -18.45 1.75
CA PRO A 532 3.14 -18.79 0.91
C PRO A 532 1.83 -18.15 1.41
N SER A 533 1.73 -17.77 2.68
CA SER A 533 0.56 -17.05 3.23
C SER A 533 0.55 -15.54 2.92
N GLN A 534 1.63 -15.00 2.33
CA GLN A 534 1.61 -13.68 1.70
C GLN A 534 0.93 -13.66 0.32
N PHE A 535 0.68 -14.84 -0.26
CA PHE A 535 -0.26 -14.96 -1.37
C PHE A 535 -1.66 -15.24 -0.82
N ILE A 536 -2.25 -14.21 -0.21
CA ILE A 536 -3.69 -14.11 -0.24
C ILE A 536 -4.05 -13.95 -1.72
N ASP A 537 -4.75 -14.93 -2.28
CA ASP A 537 -5.41 -14.78 -3.58
C ASP A 537 -6.53 -13.75 -3.43
N PHE A 538 -6.14 -12.47 -3.46
CA PHE A 538 -7.04 -11.32 -3.46
C PHE A 538 -7.77 -11.16 -4.80
N SER A 539 -7.57 -12.06 -5.77
CA SER A 539 -8.20 -11.96 -7.10
C SER A 539 -9.72 -12.13 -7.08
N GLN A 540 -10.32 -12.61 -5.98
CA GLN A 540 -11.76 -12.94 -5.95
C GLN A 540 -12.62 -12.27 -4.88
N SER A 541 -12.12 -11.42 -3.96
CA SER A 541 -13.00 -10.87 -2.91
C SER A 541 -12.67 -9.51 -2.30
N ALA A 542 -11.80 -8.70 -2.89
CA ALA A 542 -11.64 -7.30 -2.49
C ALA A 542 -11.80 -6.38 -3.69
N ARG A 543 -13.03 -6.27 -4.20
CA ARG A 543 -13.43 -5.09 -4.98
C ARG A 543 -13.71 -3.97 -3.99
N LEU A 544 -12.67 -3.21 -3.67
CA LEU A 544 -12.81 -1.85 -3.16
C LEU A 544 -12.34 -0.97 -4.31
N LEU A 545 -13.28 -0.31 -4.98
CA LEU A 545 -13.05 0.35 -6.26
C LEU A 545 -12.16 1.59 -6.06
N TYR A 546 -11.05 1.63 -6.81
CA TYR A 546 -10.15 2.75 -6.91
C TYR A 546 -10.40 3.48 -8.23
N TRP A 547 -10.76 4.76 -8.15
CA TRP A 547 -10.86 5.68 -9.30
C TRP A 547 -10.29 7.04 -8.87
N SER A 548 -9.71 7.87 -9.74
CA SER A 548 -9.19 9.20 -9.35
C SER A 548 -9.45 10.22 -10.46
N SER A 549 -9.71 11.47 -10.10
CA SER A 549 -9.72 12.64 -10.99
C SER A 549 -9.14 13.85 -10.25
N ILE A 550 -8.14 14.46 -10.91
CA ILE A 550 -7.49 15.78 -10.75
C ILE A 550 -6.50 15.94 -9.58
#